data_AF-A0A518JU11-F1
#
_entry.id   AF-A0A518JU11-F1
#
_cell.length_a   1.000
_cell.length_b   1.000
_cell.length_c   1.000
_cell.angle_alpha   90.00
_cell.angle_beta   90.00
_cell.angle_gamma   90.00
#
_symmetry.space_group_name_H-M   'P 1'
#
loop_
_entity.id
_entity.type
_entity.pdbx_description
1 polymer ?
#
loop_
_entity_poly.entity_id
_entity_poly.type
_entity_poly.pdbx_seq_one_letter_code
_entity_poly.pdbx_strand_id
1 'polypeptide(L)'
;MKILFLHGWHSVVGGVKPSYLKNAGHEVNNPALDNDDFDLAVRTAQAEFDQHQPDVIVGSSRGGAVAMNIDSKNTPLVLLCPAWKNWGTATTLKPNSVILHSPQDDVIPFADSEELIANSGLPKDTLIEVGDDHRLAAPEPLKAMLEACERLATFKVTNPASLAEFIDGFKSYMRNRVCGIVFAESNGDKRPNFEIGSGFVIKSQGLFVLVTAGHVMQRIDELQQKDRLIGVSIVVPSGPKSVAELSLFESDLALAKYSTSLDCDVGFMCIAPDLVNELHTAGLSLVNRDCLGPPNAKRAKRILVGYGADGARVHDEEVFVTIENNRLRPRYRTSLGALPFKLAGLIDSTTEDGVNFHARPEAEDTETLAGMSGGVVVDLFTNRAIRDYAFVGVQSTQHTIIKQGREVVTKVKFTSAKVVLEMADGFATEFLETLRQSQPE
;
A
#
# COMPACT_ATOMS: atom_id res chain seq x y z
N MET A 1 24.07 -5.53 16.12
CA MET A 1 23.36 -6.29 15.08
C MET A 1 24.24 -7.44 14.61
N LYS A 2 23.64 -8.47 14.02
CA LYS A 2 24.34 -9.59 13.39
C LYS A 2 24.61 -9.29 11.93
N ILE A 3 25.86 -9.41 11.51
CA ILE A 3 26.29 -9.14 10.14
C ILE A 3 26.96 -10.38 9.58
N LEU A 4 26.51 -10.82 8.40
CA LEU A 4 27.26 -11.79 7.59
C LEU A 4 28.13 -11.01 6.60
N PHE A 5 29.45 -11.11 6.75
CA PHE A 5 30.42 -10.44 5.89
C PHE A 5 31.07 -11.44 4.93
N LEU A 6 30.86 -11.24 3.62
CA LEU A 6 31.37 -12.07 2.54
C LEU A 6 32.52 -11.35 1.84
N HIS A 7 33.73 -11.90 1.97
CA HIS A 7 34.96 -11.27 1.50
C HIS A 7 35.19 -11.43 0.00
N GLY A 8 36.04 -10.55 -0.57
CA GLY A 8 36.44 -10.62 -1.98
C GLY A 8 37.40 -11.76 -2.29
N TRP A 9 37.76 -11.88 -3.56
CA TRP A 9 38.69 -12.90 -4.07
C TRP A 9 40.08 -12.73 -3.45
N HIS A 10 40.69 -13.83 -2.98
CA HIS A 10 41.97 -13.88 -2.25
C HIS A 10 42.05 -13.04 -0.95
N SER A 11 40.92 -12.52 -0.46
CA SER A 11 40.87 -11.84 0.84
C SER A 11 40.82 -12.86 1.98
N VAL A 12 41.33 -12.46 3.16
CA VAL A 12 41.35 -13.30 4.36
C VAL A 12 40.22 -12.93 5.33
N VAL A 13 39.81 -13.92 6.12
CA VAL A 13 38.87 -13.73 7.24
C VAL A 13 39.46 -12.75 8.25
N GLY A 14 38.65 -11.80 8.73
CA GLY A 14 39.08 -10.82 9.73
C GLY A 14 39.83 -9.62 9.17
N GLY A 15 39.74 -9.35 7.87
CA GLY A 15 40.33 -8.14 7.25
C GLY A 15 39.80 -6.81 7.82
N VAL A 16 40.27 -5.71 7.25
CA VAL A 16 40.00 -4.33 7.74
C VAL A 16 38.49 -4.05 7.90
N LYS A 17 37.69 -4.40 6.89
CA LYS A 17 36.24 -4.12 6.86
C LYS A 17 35.44 -4.89 7.92
N PRO A 18 35.52 -6.23 8.03
CA PRO A 18 34.81 -6.95 9.09
C PRO A 18 35.33 -6.56 10.48
N SER A 19 36.62 -6.25 10.63
CA SER A 19 37.19 -5.74 11.90
C SER A 19 36.64 -4.36 12.27
N TYR A 20 36.46 -3.47 11.31
CA TYR A 20 35.85 -2.15 11.53
C TYR A 20 34.41 -2.28 12.07
N LEU A 21 33.61 -3.17 11.49
CA LEU A 21 32.24 -3.46 11.95
C LEU A 21 32.22 -4.11 13.34
N LYS A 22 33.17 -5.01 13.65
CA LYS A 22 33.32 -5.58 15.01
C LYS A 22 33.68 -4.51 16.04
N ASN A 23 34.61 -3.62 15.71
CA ASN A 23 35.04 -2.53 16.57
C ASN A 23 33.91 -1.51 16.84
N ALA A 24 32.96 -1.38 15.92
CA ALA A 24 31.73 -0.63 16.12
C ALA A 24 30.69 -1.34 17.02
N GLY A 25 31.01 -2.53 17.56
CA GLY A 25 30.17 -3.26 18.50
C GLY A 25 29.15 -4.21 17.87
N HIS A 26 29.37 -4.64 16.62
CA HIS A 26 28.50 -5.60 15.93
C HIS A 26 29.02 -7.04 16.03
N GLU A 27 28.10 -8.01 16.00
CA GLU A 27 28.42 -9.43 15.86
C GLU A 27 28.64 -9.71 14.37
N VAL A 28 29.88 -9.98 13.97
CA VAL A 28 30.24 -10.17 12.56
C VAL A 28 30.72 -11.59 12.31
N ASN A 29 29.93 -12.34 11.55
CA ASN A 29 30.30 -13.64 11.00
C ASN A 29 30.97 -13.43 9.66
N ASN A 30 32.18 -13.94 9.50
CA ASN A 30 32.97 -13.77 8.29
C ASN A 30 33.56 -15.13 7.91
N PRO A 31 32.78 -16.01 7.24
CA PRO A 31 33.26 -17.34 6.87
C PRO A 31 34.38 -17.23 5.83
N ALA A 32 35.26 -18.23 5.81
CA ALA A 32 36.19 -18.40 4.73
C ALA A 32 35.45 -18.89 3.47
N LEU A 33 35.59 -18.15 2.37
CA LEU A 33 35.02 -18.50 1.08
C LEU A 33 36.10 -19.10 0.18
N ASP A 34 35.76 -20.16 -0.54
CA ASP A 34 36.66 -20.78 -1.50
C ASP A 34 36.98 -19.82 -2.65
N ASN A 35 38.25 -19.66 -3.01
CA ASN A 35 38.68 -18.69 -4.02
C ASN A 35 38.42 -19.15 -5.45
N ASP A 36 38.37 -20.46 -5.68
CA ASP A 36 38.37 -21.06 -7.02
C ASP A 36 37.01 -21.69 -7.37
N ASP A 37 36.24 -22.13 -6.37
CA ASP A 37 34.89 -22.66 -6.52
C ASP A 37 33.84 -21.66 -6.04
N PHE A 38 33.21 -20.96 -7.00
CA PHE A 38 32.16 -19.99 -6.70
C PHE A 38 30.91 -20.64 -6.09
N ASP A 39 30.51 -21.82 -6.58
CA ASP A 39 29.32 -22.51 -6.07
C ASP A 39 29.55 -22.99 -4.64
N LEU A 40 30.77 -23.42 -4.30
CA LEU A 40 31.16 -23.73 -2.93
C LEU A 40 31.11 -22.49 -2.05
N ALA A 41 31.61 -21.34 -2.53
CA ALA A 41 31.49 -20.08 -1.79
C ALA A 41 30.02 -19.70 -1.52
N VAL A 42 29.11 -19.87 -2.50
CA VAL A 42 27.67 -19.66 -2.33
C VAL A 42 27.08 -20.63 -1.31
N ARG A 43 27.40 -21.93 -1.39
CA ARG A 43 26.93 -22.93 -0.41
C ARG A 43 27.40 -22.62 1.01
N THR A 44 28.65 -22.21 1.19
CA THR A 44 29.20 -21.81 2.50
C THR A 44 28.48 -20.58 3.03
N ALA A 45 28.29 -19.54 2.19
CA ALA A 45 27.56 -18.34 2.58
C ALA A 45 26.09 -18.64 2.94
N GLN A 46 25.44 -19.54 2.21
CA GLN A 46 24.07 -19.97 2.49
C GLN A 46 23.97 -20.70 3.84
N ALA A 47 24.88 -21.64 4.13
CA ALA A 47 24.89 -22.35 5.40
C ALA A 47 25.06 -21.40 6.60
N GLU A 48 25.95 -20.42 6.46
CA GLU A 48 26.20 -19.39 7.49
C GLU A 48 25.00 -18.47 7.67
N PHE A 49 24.33 -18.10 6.57
CA PHE A 49 23.09 -17.35 6.61
C PHE A 49 21.99 -18.13 7.35
N ASP A 50 21.79 -19.40 6.99
CA ASP A 50 20.75 -20.25 7.56
C ASP A 50 20.98 -20.49 9.07
N GLN A 51 22.23 -20.72 9.46
CA GLN A 51 22.60 -20.95 10.86
C GLN A 51 22.43 -19.70 11.73
N HIS A 52 22.83 -18.53 11.24
CA HIS A 52 22.98 -17.34 12.09
C HIS A 52 21.90 -16.28 11.91
N GLN A 53 21.15 -16.32 10.80
CA GLN A 53 20.06 -15.39 10.45
C GLN A 53 20.47 -13.91 10.69
N PRO A 54 21.45 -13.38 9.93
CA PRO A 54 21.98 -12.04 10.13
C PRO A 54 20.93 -10.94 9.89
N ASP A 55 21.08 -9.81 10.57
CA ASP A 55 20.26 -8.61 10.35
C ASP A 55 20.60 -7.93 9.01
N VAL A 56 21.86 -7.99 8.56
CA VAL A 56 22.36 -7.42 7.29
C VAL A 56 23.46 -8.32 6.71
N ILE A 57 23.55 -8.42 5.37
CA ILE A 57 24.66 -9.07 4.67
C ILE A 57 25.52 -8.00 4.01
N VAL A 58 26.83 -8.08 4.20
CA VAL A 58 27.82 -7.23 3.52
C VAL A 58 28.62 -8.09 2.56
N GLY A 59 28.67 -7.72 1.29
CA GLY A 59 29.44 -8.45 0.28
C GLY A 59 30.41 -7.53 -0.46
N SER A 60 31.69 -7.87 -0.47
CA SER A 60 32.74 -7.07 -1.13
C SER A 60 33.26 -7.75 -2.39
N SER A 61 33.25 -7.05 -3.54
CA SER A 61 33.74 -7.55 -4.83
C SER A 61 33.11 -8.90 -5.18
N ARG A 62 33.89 -9.98 -5.31
CA ARG A 62 33.39 -11.36 -5.48
C ARG A 62 32.42 -11.78 -4.37
N GLY A 63 32.66 -11.38 -3.13
CA GLY A 63 31.72 -11.60 -2.03
C GLY A 63 30.38 -10.88 -2.19
N GLY A 64 30.36 -9.77 -2.94
CA GLY A 64 29.13 -9.10 -3.38
C GLY A 64 28.31 -9.96 -4.34
N ALA A 65 28.97 -10.60 -5.30
CA ALA A 65 28.32 -11.56 -6.19
C ALA A 65 27.82 -12.79 -5.41
N VAL A 66 28.58 -13.30 -4.44
CA VAL A 66 28.12 -14.40 -3.56
C VAL A 66 26.87 -13.97 -2.78
N ALA A 67 26.86 -12.76 -2.20
CA ALA A 67 25.70 -12.23 -1.46
C ALA A 67 24.42 -12.15 -2.31
N MET A 68 24.56 -11.85 -3.60
CA MET A 68 23.45 -11.79 -4.56
C MET A 68 22.91 -13.16 -4.95
N ASN A 69 23.71 -14.23 -4.82
CA ASN A 69 23.36 -15.59 -5.28
C ASN A 69 22.91 -16.53 -4.14
N ILE A 70 22.87 -16.08 -2.88
CA ILE A 70 22.26 -16.84 -1.77
C ILE A 70 20.77 -16.49 -1.59
N ASP A 71 19.96 -17.46 -1.15
CA ASP A 71 18.57 -17.20 -0.71
C ASP A 71 18.57 -16.54 0.66
N SER A 72 18.76 -15.23 0.63
CA SER A 72 18.80 -14.37 1.81
C SER A 72 17.43 -13.73 2.12
N LYS A 73 16.34 -14.20 1.50
CA LYS A 73 14.98 -13.68 1.70
C LYS A 73 14.96 -12.13 1.66
N ASN A 74 14.39 -11.50 2.69
CA ASN A 74 14.32 -10.06 2.85
C ASN A 74 15.48 -9.48 3.67
N THR A 75 16.56 -10.22 3.94
CA THR A 75 17.72 -9.64 4.63
C THR A 75 18.40 -8.61 3.72
N PRO A 76 18.62 -7.36 4.20
CA PRO A 76 19.23 -6.29 3.42
C PRO A 76 20.66 -6.60 2.97
N LEU A 77 21.07 -6.01 1.85
CA LEU A 77 22.40 -6.14 1.28
C LEU A 77 23.15 -4.80 1.30
N VAL A 78 24.39 -4.80 1.78
CA VAL A 78 25.36 -3.72 1.56
C VAL A 78 26.47 -4.28 0.67
N LEU A 79 26.54 -3.82 -0.57
CA LEU A 79 27.49 -4.33 -1.56
C LEU A 79 28.60 -3.32 -1.79
N LEU A 80 29.85 -3.78 -1.78
CA LEU A 80 31.04 -2.95 -2.00
C LEU A 80 31.66 -3.35 -3.33
N CYS A 81 31.55 -2.48 -4.35
CA CYS A 81 32.03 -2.73 -5.72
C CYS A 81 31.71 -4.14 -6.25
N PRO A 82 30.42 -4.57 -6.31
CA PRO A 82 30.06 -5.96 -6.53
C PRO A 82 30.49 -6.48 -7.91
N ALA A 83 31.24 -7.58 -7.95
CA ALA A 83 31.73 -8.21 -9.17
C ALA A 83 30.70 -9.14 -9.85
N TRP A 84 29.45 -8.69 -9.96
CA TRP A 84 28.28 -9.52 -10.34
C TRP A 84 28.30 -10.00 -11.79
N LYS A 85 28.94 -9.25 -12.70
CA LYS A 85 29.12 -9.70 -14.09
C LYS A 85 30.18 -10.78 -14.24
N ASN A 86 31.13 -10.83 -13.31
CA ASN A 86 32.25 -11.76 -13.38
C ASN A 86 31.92 -13.10 -12.72
N TRP A 87 30.89 -13.14 -11.86
CA TRP A 87 30.60 -14.28 -11.01
C TRP A 87 29.10 -14.48 -10.76
N GLY A 88 28.65 -15.74 -10.80
CA GLY A 88 27.26 -16.12 -10.53
C GLY A 88 26.32 -15.78 -11.67
N THR A 89 25.01 -15.85 -11.39
CA THR A 89 23.95 -15.66 -12.40
C THR A 89 22.97 -14.55 -12.06
N ALA A 90 23.02 -13.99 -10.84
CA ALA A 90 22.13 -12.92 -10.41
C ALA A 90 22.44 -11.60 -11.14
N THR A 91 21.45 -11.03 -11.82
CA THR A 91 21.56 -9.78 -12.61
C THR A 91 20.73 -8.62 -12.05
N THR A 92 20.05 -8.83 -10.91
CA THR A 92 19.18 -7.84 -10.25
C THR A 92 19.35 -7.87 -8.74
N LEU A 93 19.07 -6.75 -8.08
CA LEU A 93 19.06 -6.56 -6.63
C LEU A 93 17.65 -6.49 -6.07
N LYS A 94 17.54 -6.91 -4.80
CA LYS A 94 16.34 -6.70 -3.99
C LYS A 94 16.20 -5.22 -3.57
N PRO A 95 14.97 -4.71 -3.33
CA PRO A 95 14.75 -3.29 -3.01
C PRO A 95 15.42 -2.75 -1.75
N ASN A 96 15.81 -3.61 -0.80
CA ASN A 96 16.51 -3.23 0.41
C ASN A 96 18.02 -3.49 0.29
N SER A 97 18.61 -2.99 -0.79
CA SER A 97 20.05 -3.07 -1.04
C SER A 97 20.65 -1.68 -1.11
N VAL A 98 21.95 -1.57 -0.89
CA VAL A 98 22.76 -0.36 -1.14
C VAL A 98 24.07 -0.83 -1.77
N ILE A 99 24.55 -0.10 -2.78
CA ILE A 99 25.87 -0.29 -3.35
C ILE A 99 26.76 0.88 -2.94
N LEU A 100 27.95 0.59 -2.44
CA LEU A 100 29.05 1.53 -2.28
C LEU A 100 30.09 1.23 -3.35
N HIS A 101 30.46 2.21 -4.17
CA HIS A 101 31.40 2.00 -5.26
C HIS A 101 32.22 3.27 -5.53
N SER A 102 33.54 3.13 -5.65
CA SER A 102 34.39 4.23 -6.12
C SER A 102 34.23 4.43 -7.62
N PRO A 103 34.02 5.66 -8.12
CA PRO A 103 34.12 5.94 -9.55
C PRO A 103 35.54 5.76 -10.12
N GLN A 104 36.55 5.60 -9.27
CA GLN A 104 37.95 5.33 -9.63
C GLN A 104 38.33 3.86 -9.45
N ASP A 105 37.35 2.96 -9.29
CA ASP A 105 37.59 1.52 -9.23
C ASP A 105 38.24 1.01 -10.53
N ASP A 106 39.47 0.50 -10.41
CA ASP A 106 40.29 0.00 -11.50
C ASP A 106 40.15 -1.52 -11.71
N VAL A 107 39.37 -2.20 -10.88
CA VAL A 107 39.15 -3.65 -10.93
C VAL A 107 37.76 -3.99 -11.45
N ILE A 108 36.73 -3.33 -10.95
CA ILE A 108 35.33 -3.51 -11.37
C ILE A 108 34.83 -2.16 -11.90
N PRO A 109 34.40 -2.08 -13.17
CA PRO A 109 33.89 -0.82 -13.72
C PRO A 109 32.70 -0.28 -12.93
N PHE A 110 32.74 1.01 -12.57
CA PHE A 110 31.62 1.69 -11.89
C PHE A 110 30.28 1.53 -12.64
N ALA A 111 30.34 1.59 -13.97
CA ALA A 111 29.18 1.41 -14.86
C ALA A 111 28.47 0.05 -14.67
N ASP A 112 29.16 -0.98 -14.18
CA ASP A 112 28.51 -2.27 -13.89
C ASP A 112 27.53 -2.14 -12.71
N SER A 113 27.79 -1.25 -11.75
CA SER A 113 26.83 -0.96 -10.67
C SER A 113 25.68 -0.08 -11.15
N GLU A 114 25.93 0.87 -12.06
CA GLU A 114 24.86 1.65 -12.68
C GLU A 114 23.89 0.73 -13.45
N GLU A 115 24.43 -0.21 -14.23
CA GLU A 115 23.64 -1.20 -14.95
C GLU A 115 22.86 -2.10 -13.98
N LEU A 116 23.48 -2.52 -12.88
CA LEU A 116 22.79 -3.34 -11.87
C LEU A 116 21.60 -2.60 -11.26
N ILE A 117 21.73 -1.32 -10.93
CA ILE A 117 20.62 -0.49 -10.44
C ILE A 117 19.50 -0.38 -11.50
N ALA A 118 19.87 -0.13 -12.76
CA ALA A 118 18.93 -0.02 -13.86
C ALA A 118 18.16 -1.32 -14.10
N ASN A 119 18.86 -2.47 -14.17
CA ASN A 119 18.25 -3.80 -14.34
C ASN A 119 17.28 -4.14 -13.20
N SER A 120 17.54 -3.60 -12.00
CA SER A 120 16.73 -3.84 -10.80
C SER A 120 15.53 -2.90 -10.67
N GLY A 121 15.41 -1.88 -11.53
CA GLY A 121 14.40 -0.83 -11.39
C GLY A 121 14.50 -0.03 -10.09
N LEU A 122 15.71 0.08 -9.54
CA LEU A 122 15.98 0.77 -8.27
C LEU A 122 16.32 2.24 -8.50
N PRO A 123 16.04 3.12 -7.53
CA PRO A 123 16.37 4.53 -7.64
C PRO A 123 17.89 4.73 -7.62
N LYS A 124 18.38 5.77 -8.30
CA LYS A 124 19.82 6.05 -8.47
C LYS A 124 20.56 6.22 -7.14
N ASP A 125 19.90 6.73 -6.11
CA ASP A 125 20.43 6.90 -4.75
C ASP A 125 20.71 5.57 -4.02
N THR A 126 20.36 4.43 -4.62
CA THR A 126 20.78 3.09 -4.17
C THR A 126 22.28 2.87 -4.37
N LEU A 127 22.88 3.55 -5.35
CA LEU A 127 24.32 3.57 -5.61
C LEU A 127 24.95 4.82 -5.01
N ILE A 128 25.86 4.63 -4.05
CA ILE A 128 26.58 5.68 -3.37
C ILE A 128 28.02 5.66 -3.87
N GLU A 129 28.41 6.76 -4.52
CA GLU A 129 29.78 7.05 -4.92
C GLU A 129 30.63 7.33 -3.68
N VAL A 130 31.66 6.52 -3.44
CA VAL A 130 32.48 6.63 -2.23
C VAL A 130 33.87 6.04 -2.44
N GLY A 131 34.90 6.64 -1.83
CA GLY A 131 36.29 6.20 -1.96
C GLY A 131 36.93 6.47 -3.31
N ASP A 132 38.22 6.17 -3.39
CA ASP A 132 39.14 6.48 -4.49
C ASP A 132 39.83 5.25 -5.09
N ASP A 133 39.49 4.04 -4.61
CA ASP A 133 40.03 2.78 -5.10
C ASP A 133 39.01 1.62 -4.98
N HIS A 134 39.32 0.47 -5.60
CA HIS A 134 38.53 -0.77 -5.48
C HIS A 134 38.46 -1.28 -4.03
N ARG A 135 39.47 -0.97 -3.21
CA ARG A 135 39.61 -1.57 -1.89
C ARG A 135 38.60 -0.99 -0.93
N LEU A 136 38.17 0.26 -1.04
CA LEU A 136 37.26 0.92 -0.10
C LEU A 136 37.68 0.69 1.36
N ALA A 137 38.98 0.78 1.63
CA ALA A 137 39.57 0.53 2.95
C ALA A 137 39.97 1.83 3.68
N ALA A 138 39.81 2.98 3.02
CA ALA A 138 39.98 4.28 3.64
C ALA A 138 38.90 4.53 4.72
N PRO A 139 39.13 5.48 5.65
CA PRO A 139 38.17 5.77 6.72
C PRO A 139 36.77 6.16 6.22
N GLU A 140 36.68 6.90 5.12
CA GLU A 140 35.41 7.40 4.58
C GLU A 140 34.51 6.28 4.02
N PRO A 141 34.99 5.37 3.15
CA PRO A 141 34.21 4.21 2.72
C PRO A 141 33.86 3.25 3.87
N LEU A 142 34.75 3.06 4.84
CA LEU A 142 34.47 2.22 6.02
C LEU A 142 33.33 2.79 6.87
N LYS A 143 33.31 4.12 7.05
CA LYS A 143 32.22 4.83 7.72
C LYS A 143 30.91 4.71 6.93
N ALA A 144 30.94 4.92 5.62
CA ALA A 144 29.76 4.76 4.76
C ALA A 144 29.20 3.32 4.81
N MET A 145 30.07 2.30 4.83
CA MET A 145 29.68 0.90 5.01
C MET A 145 28.96 0.67 6.34
N LEU A 146 29.52 1.18 7.45
CA LEU A 146 28.90 1.09 8.77
C LEU A 146 27.55 1.80 8.79
N GLU A 147 27.47 3.03 8.30
CA GLU A 147 26.23 3.82 8.24
C GLU A 147 25.17 3.13 7.38
N ALA A 148 25.54 2.51 6.25
CA ALA A 148 24.64 1.72 5.43
C ALA A 148 24.11 0.49 6.18
N CYS A 149 24.99 -0.23 6.90
CA CYS A 149 24.58 -1.37 7.72
C CYS A 149 23.61 -0.93 8.83
N GLU A 150 23.93 0.13 9.56
CA GLU A 150 23.11 0.62 10.66
C GLU A 150 21.76 1.11 10.17
N ARG A 151 21.74 1.88 9.07
CA ARG A 151 20.51 2.35 8.44
C ARG A 151 19.63 1.19 7.99
N LEU A 152 20.19 0.18 7.32
CA LEU A 152 19.41 -0.95 6.83
C LEU A 152 18.99 -1.92 7.94
N ALA A 153 19.77 -2.05 9.02
CA ALA A 153 19.40 -2.86 10.19
C ALA A 153 18.38 -2.18 11.10
N THR A 154 18.43 -0.84 11.20
CA THR A 154 17.42 -0.01 11.89
C THR A 154 16.15 0.18 11.07
N PHE A 155 16.14 -0.25 9.80
CA PHE A 155 14.92 -0.41 8.99
C PHE A 155 13.98 -1.54 9.50
N LYS A 156 14.19 -2.04 10.72
CA LYS A 156 13.09 -2.54 11.58
C LYS A 156 12.16 -1.37 11.90
N VAL A 157 11.15 -1.15 11.06
CA VAL A 157 10.00 -0.20 11.21
C VAL A 157 9.99 0.61 12.54
N THR A 158 10.81 1.67 12.66
CA THR A 158 10.76 2.62 13.78
C THR A 158 11.36 4.01 13.47
N ASN A 159 11.05 4.68 12.35
CA ASN A 159 11.52 6.08 12.17
C ASN A 159 10.39 7.08 11.78
N PRO A 160 10.13 8.13 12.59
CA PRO A 160 9.08 9.13 12.35
C PRO A 160 9.20 9.95 11.05
N ALA A 161 10.38 10.03 10.41
CA ALA A 161 10.51 10.67 9.09
C ALA A 161 9.71 9.92 8.00
N SER A 162 9.77 8.58 8.01
CA SER A 162 8.93 7.74 7.16
C SER A 162 7.44 7.80 7.53
N LEU A 163 7.13 8.20 8.77
CA LEU A 163 5.77 8.37 9.24
C LEU A 163 5.17 9.69 8.77
N ALA A 164 5.93 10.79 8.79
CA ALA A 164 5.47 12.07 8.24
C ALA A 164 5.26 11.96 6.72
N GLU A 165 6.21 11.36 6.00
CA GLU A 165 6.06 11.04 4.58
C GLU A 165 4.90 10.07 4.31
N PHE A 166 4.69 9.09 5.19
CA PHE A 166 3.51 8.22 5.16
C PHE A 166 2.23 9.02 5.35
N ILE A 167 2.15 9.88 6.38
CA ILE A 167 0.98 10.70 6.70
C ILE A 167 0.69 11.64 5.52
N ASP A 168 1.70 12.23 4.90
CA ASP A 168 1.55 13.11 3.75
C ASP A 168 1.16 12.36 2.48
N GLY A 169 1.77 11.20 2.22
CA GLY A 169 1.39 10.30 1.13
C GLY A 169 -0.03 9.76 1.29
N PHE A 170 -0.43 9.47 2.53
CA PHE A 170 -1.76 9.03 2.93
C PHE A 170 -2.79 10.15 2.79
N LYS A 171 -2.52 11.35 3.31
CA LYS A 171 -3.36 12.54 3.13
C LYS A 171 -3.50 12.89 1.65
N SER A 172 -2.43 12.80 0.87
CA SER A 172 -2.45 12.96 -0.59
C SER A 172 -3.32 11.89 -1.26
N TYR A 173 -3.17 10.62 -0.89
CA TYR A 173 -3.99 9.52 -1.39
C TYR A 173 -5.48 9.75 -1.15
N MET A 174 -5.86 10.13 0.08
CA MET A 174 -7.26 10.36 0.46
C MET A 174 -7.85 11.59 -0.23
N ARG A 175 -7.08 12.69 -0.34
CA ARG A 175 -7.51 13.91 -1.05
C ARG A 175 -7.84 13.66 -2.51
N ASN A 176 -7.18 12.70 -3.14
CA ASN A 176 -7.27 12.52 -4.59
C ASN A 176 -8.34 11.49 -5.02
N ARG A 177 -8.99 10.75 -4.11
CA ARG A 177 -9.73 9.51 -4.49
C ARG A 177 -11.13 9.33 -3.95
N VAL A 178 -11.52 10.01 -2.87
CA VAL A 178 -12.84 9.82 -2.27
C VAL A 178 -13.79 10.87 -2.84
N CYS A 179 -14.84 10.41 -3.53
CA CYS A 179 -16.01 11.25 -3.78
C CYS A 179 -17.09 10.90 -2.75
N GLY A 180 -17.72 11.89 -2.15
CA GLY A 180 -18.92 11.69 -1.35
C GLY A 180 -20.16 11.72 -2.25
N ILE A 181 -21.16 10.93 -1.91
CA ILE A 181 -22.52 11.08 -2.43
C ILE A 181 -23.33 11.69 -1.30
N VAL A 182 -23.89 12.87 -1.52
CA VAL A 182 -24.80 13.52 -0.57
C VAL A 182 -26.19 13.41 -1.16
N PHE A 183 -27.18 13.01 -0.37
CA PHE A 183 -28.57 13.04 -0.81
C PHE A 183 -29.46 13.66 0.25
N ALA A 184 -30.46 14.39 -0.22
CA ALA A 184 -31.38 15.14 0.61
C ALA A 184 -32.76 14.48 0.62
N GLU A 185 -33.28 14.20 1.81
CA GLU A 185 -34.61 13.65 2.04
C GLU A 185 -35.58 14.77 2.48
N SER A 186 -36.75 14.80 1.86
CA SER A 186 -37.90 15.59 2.27
C SER A 186 -38.54 15.02 3.52
N ASN A 187 -38.76 15.90 4.49
CA ASN A 187 -39.37 15.58 5.77
C ASN A 187 -40.66 16.41 5.99
N GLY A 188 -41.38 16.70 4.90
CA GLY A 188 -42.56 17.57 4.88
C GLY A 188 -42.18 19.04 5.09
N ASP A 189 -42.87 19.74 5.99
CA ASP A 189 -42.62 21.17 6.30
C ASP A 189 -41.33 21.42 7.11
N LYS A 190 -40.56 20.36 7.42
CA LYS A 190 -39.33 20.45 8.19
C LYS A 190 -38.12 20.64 7.29
N ARG A 191 -37.01 21.08 7.89
CA ARG A 191 -35.72 21.16 7.20
C ARG A 191 -35.36 19.80 6.59
N PRO A 192 -34.80 19.77 5.36
CA PRO A 192 -34.32 18.55 4.74
C PRO A 192 -33.31 17.81 5.61
N ASN A 193 -33.39 16.48 5.61
CA ASN A 193 -32.34 15.63 6.17
C ASN A 193 -31.30 15.37 5.09
N PHE A 194 -30.02 15.44 5.45
CA PHE A 194 -28.92 15.13 4.54
C PHE A 194 -28.25 13.84 5.02
N GLU A 195 -28.09 12.90 4.09
CA GLU A 195 -27.34 11.66 4.31
C GLU A 195 -26.11 11.66 3.38
N ILE A 196 -25.02 11.05 3.84
CA ILE A 196 -23.74 11.03 3.12
C ILE A 196 -23.26 9.59 2.98
N GLY A 197 -22.92 9.19 1.75
CA GLY A 197 -22.18 7.97 1.44
C GLY A 197 -20.80 8.29 0.90
N SER A 198 -19.84 7.38 1.08
CA SER A 198 -18.53 7.46 0.39
C SER A 198 -18.54 6.58 -0.85
N GLY A 199 -17.79 6.98 -1.87
CA GLY A 199 -17.57 6.17 -3.06
C GLY A 199 -16.30 6.57 -3.81
N PHE A 200 -16.08 5.91 -4.93
CA PHE A 200 -14.99 6.23 -5.86
C PHE A 200 -15.46 6.04 -7.30
N VAL A 201 -14.83 6.76 -8.23
CA VAL A 201 -15.15 6.68 -9.67
C VAL A 201 -14.08 5.87 -10.39
N ILE A 202 -14.52 4.86 -11.13
CA ILE A 202 -13.67 4.04 -12.00
C ILE A 202 -14.07 4.22 -13.46
N LYS A 203 -13.12 4.03 -14.37
CA LYS A 203 -13.45 3.85 -15.79
C LYS A 203 -13.67 2.36 -16.04
N SER A 204 -14.81 1.96 -16.60
CA SER A 204 -15.18 0.56 -16.91
C SER A 204 -15.88 0.50 -18.28
N GLN A 205 -15.43 -0.38 -19.18
CA GLN A 205 -15.99 -0.53 -20.55
C GLN A 205 -16.25 0.79 -21.32
N GLY A 206 -15.44 1.83 -21.12
CA GLY A 206 -15.61 3.14 -21.76
C GLY A 206 -16.59 4.08 -21.04
N LEU A 207 -17.29 3.60 -20.02
CA LEU A 207 -18.11 4.39 -19.09
C LEU A 207 -17.29 4.82 -17.87
N PHE A 208 -17.82 5.80 -17.16
CA PHE A 208 -17.41 6.13 -15.80
C PHE A 208 -18.46 5.61 -14.83
N VAL A 209 -18.02 4.82 -13.85
CA VAL A 209 -18.90 4.16 -12.89
C VAL A 209 -18.51 4.61 -11.49
N LEU A 210 -19.46 5.24 -10.80
CA LEU A 210 -19.42 5.48 -9.37
C LEU A 210 -19.68 4.17 -8.65
N VAL A 211 -18.77 3.79 -7.76
CA VAL A 211 -18.92 2.64 -6.87
C VAL A 211 -19.09 3.14 -5.45
N THR A 212 -20.13 2.65 -4.77
CA THR A 212 -20.44 2.96 -3.37
C THR A 212 -20.99 1.71 -2.66
N ALA A 213 -21.39 1.84 -1.40
CA ALA A 213 -22.11 0.79 -0.70
C ALA A 213 -23.54 0.63 -1.27
N GLY A 214 -24.01 -0.60 -1.40
CA GLY A 214 -25.31 -0.93 -1.99
C GLY A 214 -26.47 -0.28 -1.26
N HIS A 215 -26.44 -0.26 0.07
CA HIS A 215 -27.45 0.38 0.91
C HIS A 215 -27.60 1.89 0.66
N VAL A 216 -26.53 2.59 0.23
CA VAL A 216 -26.63 4.00 -0.17
C VAL A 216 -27.52 4.14 -1.41
N MET A 217 -27.33 3.25 -2.40
CA MET A 217 -28.15 3.26 -3.62
C MET A 217 -29.59 2.79 -3.37
N GLN A 218 -29.78 1.77 -2.52
CA GLN A 218 -31.12 1.33 -2.09
C GLN A 218 -31.87 2.45 -1.38
N ARG A 219 -31.18 3.22 -0.52
CA ARG A 219 -31.78 4.36 0.17
C ARG A 219 -32.20 5.46 -0.80
N ILE A 220 -31.37 5.79 -1.80
CA ILE A 220 -31.72 6.76 -2.84
C ILE A 220 -32.96 6.29 -3.62
N ASP A 221 -33.01 5.02 -4.03
CA ASP A 221 -34.17 4.42 -4.73
C ASP A 221 -35.44 4.50 -3.88
N GLU A 222 -35.37 4.07 -2.62
CA GLU A 222 -36.50 4.14 -1.70
C GLU A 222 -37.04 5.56 -1.52
N LEU A 223 -36.14 6.55 -1.43
CA LEU A 223 -36.52 7.95 -1.32
C LEU A 223 -37.16 8.46 -2.61
N GLN A 224 -36.66 8.05 -3.76
CA GLN A 224 -37.21 8.40 -5.07
C GLN A 224 -38.61 7.81 -5.25
N GLN A 225 -38.80 6.50 -4.97
CA GLN A 225 -40.09 5.82 -5.06
C GLN A 225 -41.16 6.42 -4.14
N LYS A 226 -40.74 7.00 -3.01
CA LYS A 226 -41.63 7.65 -2.03
C LYS A 226 -41.88 9.13 -2.34
N ASP A 227 -41.32 9.68 -3.42
CA ASP A 227 -41.33 11.12 -3.75
C ASP A 227 -40.76 11.98 -2.61
N ARG A 228 -39.70 11.49 -1.97
CA ARG A 228 -39.01 12.14 -0.85
C ARG A 228 -37.57 12.51 -1.16
N LEU A 229 -37.04 12.11 -2.31
CA LEU A 229 -35.69 12.50 -2.72
C LEU A 229 -35.73 13.93 -3.28
N ILE A 230 -35.05 14.86 -2.61
CA ILE A 230 -34.95 16.27 -3.05
C ILE A 230 -33.83 16.43 -4.07
N GLY A 231 -32.73 15.70 -3.89
CA GLY A 231 -31.58 15.78 -4.78
C GLY A 231 -30.45 14.87 -4.32
N VAL A 232 -29.54 14.61 -5.24
CA VAL A 232 -28.29 13.89 -4.99
C VAL A 232 -27.16 14.77 -5.53
N SER A 233 -26.08 14.92 -4.79
CA SER A 233 -24.88 15.63 -5.21
C SER A 233 -23.67 14.71 -5.08
N ILE A 234 -22.75 14.80 -6.03
CA ILE A 234 -21.40 14.23 -5.90
C ILE A 234 -20.49 15.32 -5.40
N VAL A 235 -19.74 15.04 -4.34
CA VAL A 235 -18.79 15.96 -3.74
C VAL A 235 -17.38 15.45 -3.89
N VAL A 236 -16.46 16.30 -4.35
CA VAL A 236 -15.04 15.97 -4.50
C VAL A 236 -14.16 16.98 -3.75
N PRO A 237 -13.07 16.54 -3.10
CA PRO A 237 -12.11 17.46 -2.51
C PRO A 237 -11.43 18.31 -3.59
N SER A 238 -11.53 19.64 -3.49
CA SER A 238 -10.95 20.58 -4.47
C SER A 238 -9.81 21.43 -3.91
N GLY A 239 -9.32 21.11 -2.71
CA GLY A 239 -8.23 21.82 -2.03
C GLY A 239 -8.15 21.55 -0.53
N PRO A 240 -7.28 22.26 0.21
CA PRO A 240 -7.10 22.07 1.65
C PRO A 240 -8.34 22.39 2.52
N LYS A 241 -9.29 23.18 2.00
CA LYS A 241 -10.51 23.63 2.70
C LYS A 241 -11.72 23.79 1.78
N SER A 242 -11.67 23.23 0.58
CA SER A 242 -12.73 23.39 -0.42
C SER A 242 -13.20 22.03 -0.90
N VAL A 243 -14.52 21.94 -1.06
CA VAL A 243 -15.20 20.83 -1.69
C VAL A 243 -15.87 21.41 -2.93
N ALA A 244 -15.69 20.77 -4.07
CA ALA A 244 -16.53 21.03 -5.21
C ALA A 244 -17.75 20.12 -5.10
N GLU A 245 -18.93 20.72 -5.21
CA GLU A 245 -20.20 20.02 -5.22
C GLU A 245 -20.76 20.09 -6.64
N LEU A 246 -21.29 18.96 -7.09
CA LEU A 246 -21.99 18.88 -8.36
C LEU A 246 -23.30 18.15 -8.14
N SER A 247 -24.39 18.92 -8.18
CA SER A 247 -25.75 18.40 -8.06
C SER A 247 -26.09 17.58 -9.30
N LEU A 248 -26.63 16.38 -9.07
CA LEU A 248 -27.21 15.52 -10.10
C LEU A 248 -28.66 15.96 -10.30
N PHE A 249 -29.02 16.26 -11.55
CA PHE A 249 -30.38 16.60 -11.90
C PHE A 249 -31.25 15.35 -12.02
N GLU A 250 -32.57 15.54 -12.00
CA GLU A 250 -33.53 14.45 -12.14
C GLU A 250 -33.30 13.63 -13.43
N SER A 251 -32.86 14.27 -14.52
CA SER A 251 -32.46 13.60 -15.76
C SER A 251 -31.24 12.70 -15.59
N ASP A 252 -30.28 13.08 -14.74
CA ASP A 252 -29.08 12.29 -14.46
C ASP A 252 -29.43 11.07 -13.61
N LEU A 253 -30.37 11.23 -12.66
CA LEU A 253 -30.89 10.14 -11.83
C LEU A 253 -31.80 9.20 -12.62
N ALA A 254 -32.58 9.71 -13.58
CA ALA A 254 -33.43 8.89 -14.46
C ALA A 254 -32.61 8.01 -15.41
N LEU A 255 -31.40 8.44 -15.78
CA LEU A 255 -30.44 7.67 -16.59
C LEU A 255 -29.47 6.83 -15.76
N ALA A 256 -29.33 7.15 -14.46
CA ALA A 256 -28.59 6.36 -13.50
C ALA A 256 -29.35 5.06 -13.22
N LYS A 257 -29.28 4.09 -14.14
CA LYS A 257 -29.47 2.70 -13.73
C LYS A 257 -28.45 2.44 -12.63
N TYR A 258 -28.93 2.12 -11.45
CA TYR A 258 -28.08 1.60 -10.40
C TYR A 258 -28.42 0.14 -10.18
N SER A 259 -27.37 -0.67 -10.03
CA SER A 259 -27.49 -2.07 -9.64
C SER A 259 -26.91 -2.22 -8.25
N THR A 260 -27.55 -3.07 -7.45
CA THR A 260 -27.00 -3.48 -6.16
C THR A 260 -26.79 -4.98 -6.17
N SER A 261 -25.61 -5.41 -5.72
CA SER A 261 -25.38 -6.82 -5.43
C SER A 261 -25.72 -7.07 -3.97
N LEU A 262 -26.79 -7.82 -3.72
CA LEU A 262 -27.19 -8.20 -2.35
C LEU A 262 -26.11 -9.03 -1.64
N ASP A 263 -25.31 -9.78 -2.40
CA ASP A 263 -24.26 -10.66 -1.84
C ASP A 263 -23.04 -9.88 -1.31
N CYS A 264 -22.83 -8.67 -1.86
CA CYS A 264 -21.64 -7.86 -1.63
C CYS A 264 -21.91 -6.42 -1.15
N ASP A 265 -23.17 -5.98 -1.01
CA ASP A 265 -23.56 -4.60 -0.66
C ASP A 265 -22.73 -3.56 -1.41
N VAL A 266 -22.65 -3.73 -2.74
CA VAL A 266 -21.99 -2.78 -3.66
C VAL A 266 -23.05 -2.18 -4.56
N GLY A 267 -23.05 -0.86 -4.65
CA GLY A 267 -23.89 -0.08 -5.54
C GLY A 267 -23.07 0.55 -6.67
N PHE A 268 -23.63 0.56 -7.88
CA PHE A 268 -23.02 1.16 -9.06
C PHE A 268 -23.91 2.27 -9.63
N MET A 269 -23.31 3.33 -10.16
CA MET A 269 -24.02 4.38 -10.90
C MET A 269 -23.16 4.85 -12.07
N CYS A 270 -23.72 4.91 -13.27
CA CYS A 270 -23.04 5.51 -14.42
C CYS A 270 -22.99 7.04 -14.28
N ILE A 271 -21.83 7.63 -14.61
CA ILE A 271 -21.62 9.07 -14.63
C ILE A 271 -21.37 9.52 -16.07
N ALA A 272 -22.02 10.60 -16.49
CA ALA A 272 -21.81 11.19 -17.81
C ALA A 272 -20.34 11.66 -18.00
N PRO A 273 -19.75 11.52 -19.19
CA PRO A 273 -18.38 11.99 -19.45
C PRO A 273 -18.15 13.47 -19.14
N ASP A 274 -19.11 14.33 -19.45
CA ASP A 274 -19.01 15.78 -19.20
C ASP A 274 -18.95 16.08 -17.69
N LEU A 275 -19.81 15.40 -16.92
CA LEU A 275 -19.81 15.43 -15.46
C LEU A 275 -18.46 14.96 -14.90
N VAL A 276 -17.85 13.93 -15.47
CA VAL A 276 -16.51 13.49 -15.04
C VAL A 276 -15.42 14.52 -15.38
N ASN A 277 -15.52 15.21 -16.51
CA ASN A 277 -14.57 16.27 -16.86
C ASN A 277 -14.68 17.47 -15.90
N GLU A 278 -15.90 17.83 -15.49
CA GLU A 278 -16.13 18.86 -14.47
C GLU A 278 -15.53 18.44 -13.12
N LEU A 279 -15.82 17.22 -12.68
CA LEU A 279 -15.24 16.67 -11.45
C LEU A 279 -13.71 16.58 -11.52
N HIS A 280 -13.14 16.20 -12.67
CA HIS A 280 -11.68 16.15 -12.87
C HIS A 280 -11.06 17.55 -12.79
N THR A 281 -11.69 18.55 -13.39
CA THR A 281 -11.30 19.96 -13.27
C THR A 281 -11.36 20.43 -11.81
N ALA A 282 -12.30 19.89 -11.04
CA ALA A 282 -12.47 20.13 -9.63
C ALA A 282 -11.55 19.29 -8.71
N GLY A 283 -10.71 18.42 -9.25
CA GLY A 283 -9.71 17.65 -8.49
C GLY A 283 -9.99 16.15 -8.35
N LEU A 284 -11.07 15.62 -8.93
CA LEU A 284 -11.32 14.17 -8.98
C LEU A 284 -10.21 13.47 -9.74
N SER A 285 -9.52 12.52 -9.09
CA SER A 285 -8.65 11.58 -9.81
C SER A 285 -9.39 10.26 -10.05
N LEU A 286 -9.41 9.82 -11.30
CA LEU A 286 -9.97 8.52 -11.66
C LEU A 286 -9.10 7.39 -11.13
N VAL A 287 -9.74 6.31 -10.69
CA VAL A 287 -9.04 5.07 -10.34
C VAL A 287 -8.52 4.42 -11.61
N ASN A 288 -7.19 4.37 -11.77
CA ASN A 288 -6.56 3.68 -12.89
C ASN A 288 -6.57 2.15 -12.66
N ARG A 289 -7.24 1.44 -13.57
CA ARG A 289 -7.36 -0.03 -13.63
C ARG A 289 -6.02 -0.74 -13.90
N ASP A 290 -5.10 -0.11 -14.62
CA ASP A 290 -3.85 -0.74 -15.07
C ASP A 290 -2.78 -0.77 -13.97
N CYS A 291 -3.08 -0.14 -12.82
CA CYS A 291 -2.23 -0.15 -11.63
C CYS A 291 -2.43 -1.42 -10.76
N LEU A 292 -3.25 -2.38 -11.21
CA LEU A 292 -3.39 -3.68 -10.57
C LEU A 292 -2.13 -4.51 -10.80
N GLY A 293 -1.17 -4.42 -9.88
CA GLY A 293 -0.10 -5.40 -9.81
C GLY A 293 -0.69 -6.80 -9.56
N PRO A 294 -0.03 -7.89 -9.99
CA PRO A 294 -0.42 -9.22 -9.54
C PRO A 294 -0.34 -9.26 -8.00
N PRO A 295 -1.28 -9.95 -7.31
CA PRO A 295 -1.28 -10.08 -5.86
C PRO A 295 -0.09 -10.95 -5.41
N ASN A 296 1.13 -10.43 -5.52
CA ASN A 296 2.38 -11.11 -5.18
C ASN A 296 2.88 -10.75 -3.78
N ALA A 297 2.10 -10.00 -3.00
CA ALA A 297 2.43 -9.79 -1.60
C ALA A 297 2.16 -11.09 -0.83
N LYS A 298 3.24 -11.81 -0.47
CA LYS A 298 3.24 -12.84 0.60
C LYS A 298 2.39 -12.34 1.78
N ARG A 299 1.71 -13.26 2.48
CA ARG A 299 0.81 -13.01 3.64
C ARG A 299 1.49 -12.21 4.76
N ALA A 300 1.69 -10.92 4.54
CA ALA A 300 2.09 -9.93 5.51
C ALA A 300 0.90 -9.62 6.42
N LYS A 301 1.18 -9.14 7.63
CA LYS A 301 0.16 -8.60 8.52
C LYS A 301 -0.24 -7.25 7.93
N ARG A 302 -1.43 -7.22 7.33
CA ARG A 302 -2.01 -6.04 6.73
C ARG A 302 -2.97 -5.38 7.72
N ILE A 303 -2.95 -4.06 7.79
CA ILE A 303 -3.99 -3.28 8.46
C ILE A 303 -4.77 -2.56 7.37
N LEU A 304 -6.06 -2.83 7.28
CA LEU A 304 -6.97 -1.93 6.57
C LEU A 304 -7.24 -0.73 7.48
N VAL A 305 -7.04 0.46 6.93
CA VAL A 305 -7.47 1.72 7.52
C VAL A 305 -8.70 2.16 6.74
N GLY A 306 -9.87 1.80 7.27
CA GLY A 306 -11.17 2.23 6.73
C GLY A 306 -11.51 3.64 7.22
N TYR A 307 -12.18 4.43 6.38
CA TYR A 307 -12.76 5.71 6.76
C TYR A 307 -14.27 5.64 6.60
N GLY A 308 -14.99 5.98 7.67
CA GLY A 308 -16.43 6.22 7.60
C GLY A 308 -16.69 7.53 6.87
N ALA A 309 -17.63 7.51 5.93
CA ALA A 309 -18.12 8.67 5.18
C ALA A 309 -18.77 9.72 6.06
N ASP A 310 -19.16 9.36 7.30
CA ASP A 310 -19.89 10.24 8.19
C ASP A 310 -18.97 11.34 8.76
N GLY A 311 -18.77 12.38 7.95
CA GLY A 311 -18.09 13.61 8.35
C GLY A 311 -16.57 13.65 8.12
N ALA A 312 -16.03 12.96 7.09
CA ALA A 312 -14.60 12.92 6.77
C ALA A 312 -13.99 14.32 6.45
N ARG A 313 -13.77 15.13 7.48
CA ARG A 313 -12.82 16.24 7.50
C ARG A 313 -11.45 15.67 7.90
N VAL A 314 -10.82 14.93 6.99
CA VAL A 314 -9.41 14.45 7.17
C VAL A 314 -8.42 15.63 7.29
N HIS A 315 -8.88 16.85 7.02
CA HIS A 315 -8.06 18.06 7.00
C HIS A 315 -7.46 18.43 8.36
N ASP A 316 -8.08 18.04 9.49
CA ASP A 316 -7.65 18.40 10.86
C ASP A 316 -7.40 17.20 11.80
N GLU A 317 -7.45 15.97 11.30
CA GLU A 317 -7.18 14.78 12.12
C GLU A 317 -5.68 14.63 12.39
N GLU A 318 -5.28 14.71 13.67
CA GLU A 318 -3.95 14.32 14.11
C GLU A 318 -3.87 12.80 14.10
N VAL A 319 -3.20 12.26 13.07
CA VAL A 319 -2.71 10.88 13.07
C VAL A 319 -1.40 10.87 13.85
N PHE A 320 -1.37 10.23 15.01
CA PHE A 320 -0.16 10.05 15.80
C PHE A 320 0.00 8.58 16.15
N VAL A 321 1.23 8.09 16.07
CA VAL A 321 1.52 6.69 16.35
C VAL A 321 2.11 6.58 17.75
N THR A 322 1.48 5.80 18.63
CA THR A 322 2.05 5.45 19.92
C THR A 322 2.83 4.13 19.80
N ILE A 323 3.98 4.03 20.48
CA ILE A 323 4.68 2.75 20.61
C ILE A 323 4.19 2.13 21.91
N GLU A 324 3.44 1.02 21.80
CA GLU A 324 2.93 0.28 22.96
C GLU A 324 3.37 -1.19 22.84
N ASN A 325 4.14 -1.67 23.82
CA ASN A 325 4.71 -3.03 23.84
C ASN A 325 5.57 -3.36 22.60
N ASN A 326 6.48 -2.46 22.21
CA ASN A 326 7.31 -2.58 20.99
C ASN A 326 6.52 -2.79 19.70
N ARG A 327 5.27 -2.32 19.66
CA ARG A 327 4.43 -2.31 18.46
C ARG A 327 3.99 -0.88 18.19
N LEU A 328 4.17 -0.42 16.95
CA LEU A 328 3.60 0.83 16.47
C LEU A 328 2.07 0.70 16.46
N ARG A 329 1.40 1.66 17.08
CA ARG A 329 -0.06 1.75 17.16
C ARG A 329 -0.51 3.10 16.62
N PRO A 330 -1.12 3.15 15.43
CA PRO A 330 -1.71 4.38 14.96
C PRO A 330 -2.89 4.73 15.87
N ARG A 331 -2.87 5.95 16.42
CA ARG A 331 -3.98 6.58 17.12
C ARG A 331 -4.40 7.81 16.33
N TYR A 332 -5.69 8.08 16.35
CA TYR A 332 -6.26 9.19 15.63
C TYR A 332 -7.04 9.98 16.65
N ARG A 333 -6.78 11.28 16.72
CA ARG A 333 -7.62 12.21 17.48
C ARG A 333 -8.55 12.85 16.47
N THR A 334 -9.77 12.35 16.43
CA THR A 334 -10.85 12.90 15.61
C THR A 334 -11.67 13.85 16.50
N SER A 335 -12.01 15.04 15.97
CA SER A 335 -12.88 16.00 16.66
C SER A 335 -14.36 15.68 16.54
N LEU A 336 -14.72 14.71 15.68
CA LEU A 336 -16.08 14.21 15.49
C LEU A 336 -16.02 12.76 15.03
N GLY A 337 -16.63 11.84 15.79
CA GLY A 337 -17.28 10.59 15.33
C GLY A 337 -16.49 9.51 14.57
N ALA A 338 -15.43 9.85 13.84
CA ALA A 338 -14.62 8.93 13.08
C ALA A 338 -13.76 8.12 14.05
N LEU A 339 -14.15 6.87 14.27
CA LEU A 339 -13.36 5.92 15.02
C LEU A 339 -12.28 5.35 14.08
N PRO A 340 -11.00 5.45 14.44
CA PRO A 340 -9.97 4.70 13.75
C PRO A 340 -10.05 3.22 14.10
N PHE A 341 -10.26 2.38 13.09
CA PHE A 341 -10.30 0.93 13.31
C PHE A 341 -8.98 0.28 13.00
N LYS A 342 -8.52 -0.55 13.95
CA LYS A 342 -7.48 -1.53 13.70
C LYS A 342 -8.13 -2.81 13.21
N LEU A 343 -7.92 -3.14 11.95
CA LEU A 343 -8.22 -4.47 11.43
C LEU A 343 -7.10 -5.45 11.80
N ALA A 344 -7.34 -6.29 12.80
CA ALA A 344 -6.42 -7.35 13.18
C ALA A 344 -6.67 -8.62 12.35
N GLY A 345 -5.94 -8.75 11.23
CA GLY A 345 -5.87 -9.98 10.44
C GLY A 345 -6.87 -10.04 9.30
N LEU A 346 -6.39 -9.80 8.08
CA LEU A 346 -7.07 -10.28 6.87
C LEU A 346 -6.88 -11.79 6.81
N ILE A 347 -7.87 -12.54 7.31
CA ILE A 347 -7.94 -13.97 7.03
C ILE A 347 -8.49 -14.08 5.62
N ASP A 348 -7.59 -14.39 4.70
CA ASP A 348 -7.90 -14.96 3.39
C ASP A 348 -8.63 -16.28 3.67
N SER A 349 -9.97 -16.21 3.77
CA SER A 349 -10.76 -17.41 4.01
C SER A 349 -10.71 -18.21 2.72
N THR A 350 -10.01 -19.34 2.75
CA THR A 350 -10.04 -20.37 1.71
C THR A 350 -11.40 -21.09 1.63
N THR A 351 -12.48 -20.46 2.11
CA THR A 351 -13.84 -20.86 1.76
C THR A 351 -14.09 -20.45 0.31
N GLU A 352 -14.92 -21.23 -0.39
CA GLU A 352 -15.10 -21.30 -1.85
C GLU A 352 -15.18 -19.96 -2.62
N ASP A 353 -15.44 -18.83 -1.97
CA ASP A 353 -15.62 -17.56 -2.66
C ASP A 353 -14.33 -16.74 -2.86
N GLY A 354 -13.27 -16.83 -2.04
CA GLY A 354 -12.01 -16.06 -2.24
C GLY A 354 -12.13 -14.52 -2.41
N VAL A 355 -13.33 -13.96 -2.25
CA VAL A 355 -13.73 -12.60 -2.65
C VAL A 355 -13.73 -11.63 -1.47
N ASN A 356 -13.84 -12.16 -0.25
CA ASN A 356 -14.24 -11.40 0.92
C ASN A 356 -13.19 -11.44 2.03
N PHE A 357 -12.95 -10.28 2.63
CA PHE A 357 -12.13 -10.16 3.82
C PHE A 357 -12.98 -9.92 5.06
N HIS A 358 -12.51 -10.45 6.19
CA HIS A 358 -13.18 -10.27 7.46
C HIS A 358 -12.35 -9.44 8.42
N ALA A 359 -13.03 -8.53 9.10
CA ALA A 359 -12.48 -7.61 10.07
C ALA A 359 -13.17 -7.77 11.41
N ARG A 360 -12.44 -7.56 12.50
CA ARG A 360 -13.01 -7.36 13.83
C ARG A 360 -12.56 -6.00 14.36
N PRO A 361 -13.48 -5.19 14.92
CA PRO A 361 -13.08 -3.96 15.62
C PRO A 361 -12.13 -4.27 16.78
N GLU A 362 -11.20 -3.36 17.07
CA GLU A 362 -10.28 -3.52 18.22
C GLU A 362 -10.98 -3.27 19.56
N ALA A 363 -12.02 -2.43 19.58
CA ALA A 363 -12.86 -2.20 20.73
C ALA A 363 -14.16 -3.00 20.61
N GLU A 364 -14.46 -3.79 21.65
CA GLU A 364 -15.66 -4.64 21.73
C GLU A 364 -16.98 -3.85 21.85
N ASP A 365 -16.94 -2.51 21.89
CA ASP A 365 -18.09 -1.63 22.14
C ASP A 365 -18.26 -0.55 21.04
N THR A 366 -17.97 -0.89 19.78
CA THR A 366 -18.17 0.03 18.64
C THR A 366 -19.65 0.08 18.23
N GLU A 367 -20.32 1.21 18.42
CA GLU A 367 -21.79 1.35 18.21
C GLU A 367 -22.23 1.24 16.75
N THR A 368 -21.47 1.75 15.78
CA THR A 368 -21.82 1.65 14.35
C THR A 368 -20.59 1.90 13.48
N LEU A 369 -20.53 1.24 12.32
CA LEU A 369 -19.49 1.43 11.30
C LEU A 369 -20.04 2.01 9.99
N ALA A 370 -21.26 2.56 10.01
CA ALA A 370 -21.98 3.01 8.82
C ALA A 370 -21.11 3.96 7.97
N GLY A 371 -21.12 3.75 6.64
CA GLY A 371 -20.38 4.57 5.70
C GLY A 371 -18.90 4.23 5.51
N MET A 372 -18.36 3.12 6.03
CA MET A 372 -16.97 2.73 5.71
C MET A 372 -16.82 2.13 4.30
N SER A 373 -16.93 2.95 3.27
CA SER A 373 -16.66 2.53 1.89
C SER A 373 -15.32 3.09 1.44
N GLY A 374 -14.39 2.20 1.03
CA GLY A 374 -13.06 2.56 0.55
C GLY A 374 -12.06 2.93 1.65
N GLY A 375 -11.14 2.01 1.97
CA GLY A 375 -10.02 2.26 2.89
C GLY A 375 -8.68 1.86 2.29
N VAL A 376 -7.60 2.53 2.70
CA VAL A 376 -6.23 2.13 2.33
C VAL A 376 -5.86 0.89 3.12
N VAL A 377 -5.38 -0.14 2.45
CA VAL A 377 -4.70 -1.25 3.13
C VAL A 377 -3.22 -0.95 3.22
N VAL A 378 -2.68 -1.04 4.42
CA VAL A 378 -1.27 -0.81 4.72
C VAL A 378 -0.62 -2.14 5.05
N ASP A 379 0.54 -2.38 4.45
CA ASP A 379 1.40 -3.49 4.84
C ASP A 379 2.22 -3.04 6.06
N LEU A 380 1.99 -3.66 7.22
CA LEU A 380 2.70 -3.30 8.45
C LEU A 380 4.20 -3.56 8.39
N PHE A 381 4.65 -4.47 7.54
CA PHE A 381 6.04 -4.84 7.45
C PHE A 381 6.84 -3.89 6.57
N THR A 382 6.21 -3.31 5.55
CA THR A 382 6.86 -2.34 4.67
C THR A 382 6.54 -0.89 5.01
N ASN A 383 5.54 -0.64 5.87
CA ASN A 383 4.97 0.69 6.14
C ASN A 383 4.60 1.45 4.85
N ARG A 384 4.31 0.71 3.77
CA ARG A 384 3.86 1.27 2.50
C ARG A 384 2.36 1.08 2.41
N ALA A 385 1.66 2.14 1.98
CA ALA A 385 0.31 2.00 1.47
C ALA A 385 0.35 0.95 0.35
N ILE A 386 -0.42 -0.12 0.51
CA ILE A 386 -0.60 -1.09 -0.55
C ILE A 386 -1.44 -0.38 -1.61
N ARG A 387 -0.77 0.12 -2.64
CA ARG A 387 -1.41 0.73 -3.81
C ARG A 387 -2.10 -0.31 -4.69
N ASP A 388 -1.91 -1.59 -4.38
CA ASP A 388 -2.62 -2.70 -4.99
C ASP A 388 -4.08 -2.73 -4.50
N TYR A 389 -4.99 -2.43 -5.42
CA TYR A 389 -6.41 -2.35 -5.12
C TYR A 389 -7.01 -3.71 -4.77
N ALA A 390 -6.33 -4.83 -4.96
CA ALA A 390 -6.82 -6.14 -4.55
C ALA A 390 -7.34 -6.18 -3.10
N PHE A 391 -6.92 -5.24 -2.24
CA PHE A 391 -7.33 -5.13 -0.85
C PHE A 391 -8.18 -3.89 -0.50
N VAL A 392 -8.48 -2.96 -1.42
CA VAL A 392 -9.40 -1.84 -1.15
C VAL A 392 -10.81 -2.41 -1.11
N GLY A 393 -11.25 -2.74 0.11
CA GLY A 393 -12.56 -3.31 0.36
C GLY A 393 -13.65 -2.25 0.30
N VAL A 394 -14.70 -2.48 -0.49
CA VAL A 394 -16.00 -1.86 -0.20
C VAL A 394 -16.58 -2.65 0.96
N GLN A 395 -16.97 -1.97 2.04
CA GLN A 395 -17.67 -2.65 3.13
C GLN A 395 -18.94 -3.29 2.56
N SER A 396 -19.00 -4.61 2.66
CA SER A 396 -20.08 -5.40 2.08
C SER A 396 -21.13 -5.79 3.11
N THR A 397 -20.77 -5.90 4.39
CA THR A 397 -21.72 -6.28 5.45
C THR A 397 -21.15 -5.95 6.82
N GLN A 398 -22.01 -5.47 7.73
CA GLN A 398 -21.72 -5.40 9.16
C GLN A 398 -22.52 -6.48 9.89
N HIS A 399 -21.85 -7.23 10.75
CA HIS A 399 -22.49 -8.13 11.69
C HIS A 399 -22.46 -7.49 13.07
N THR A 400 -23.64 -7.29 13.64
CA THR A 400 -23.83 -6.66 14.93
C THR A 400 -24.37 -7.66 15.95
N ILE A 401 -24.14 -7.38 17.23
CA ILE A 401 -24.82 -8.05 18.35
C ILE A 401 -25.39 -6.99 19.29
N ILE A 402 -26.42 -7.34 20.06
CA ILE A 402 -26.94 -6.46 21.11
C ILE A 402 -26.15 -6.72 22.40
N LYS A 403 -25.43 -5.72 22.89
CA LYS A 403 -24.70 -5.74 24.17
C LYS A 403 -25.21 -4.59 25.04
N GLN A 404 -25.73 -4.91 26.23
CA GLN A 404 -26.29 -3.92 27.17
C GLN A 404 -27.37 -2.99 26.56
N GLY A 405 -28.21 -3.53 25.68
CA GLY A 405 -29.26 -2.76 25.00
C GLY A 405 -28.78 -1.86 23.87
N ARG A 406 -27.51 -1.98 23.45
CA ARG A 406 -26.93 -1.27 22.31
C ARG A 406 -26.51 -2.25 21.23
N GLU A 407 -26.70 -1.86 19.98
CA GLU A 407 -26.16 -2.59 18.83
C GLU A 407 -24.65 -2.32 18.72
N VAL A 408 -23.86 -3.38 18.56
CA VAL A 408 -22.40 -3.30 18.56
C VAL A 408 -21.85 -4.14 17.42
N VAL A 409 -20.94 -3.55 16.63
CA VAL A 409 -20.34 -4.25 15.49
C VAL A 409 -19.33 -5.28 15.97
N THR A 410 -19.48 -6.53 15.52
CA THR A 410 -18.58 -7.65 15.86
C THR A 410 -17.70 -8.07 14.70
N LYS A 411 -18.20 -7.93 13.48
CA LYS A 411 -17.50 -8.36 12.28
C LYS A 411 -17.90 -7.47 11.10
N VAL A 412 -16.94 -7.13 10.26
CA VAL A 412 -17.19 -6.46 8.98
C VAL A 412 -16.68 -7.34 7.86
N LYS A 413 -17.48 -7.48 6.80
CA LYS A 413 -17.14 -8.15 5.55
C LYS A 413 -16.79 -7.07 4.52
N PHE A 414 -15.73 -7.30 3.75
CA PHE A 414 -15.27 -6.39 2.70
C PHE A 414 -15.11 -7.15 1.39
N THR A 415 -15.61 -6.61 0.28
CA THR A 415 -15.45 -7.18 -1.07
C THR A 415 -14.16 -6.67 -1.71
N SER A 416 -13.32 -7.56 -2.23
CA SER A 416 -12.06 -7.20 -2.90
C SER A 416 -12.29 -6.27 -4.09
N ALA A 417 -11.37 -5.32 -4.35
CA ALA A 417 -11.58 -4.41 -5.49
C ALA A 417 -11.53 -5.14 -6.84
N LYS A 418 -10.82 -6.27 -6.95
CA LYS A 418 -10.86 -7.10 -8.17
C LYS A 418 -12.30 -7.49 -8.49
N VAL A 419 -13.03 -7.99 -7.50
CA VAL A 419 -14.42 -8.43 -7.67
C VAL A 419 -15.33 -7.24 -7.91
N VAL A 420 -15.12 -6.12 -7.20
CA VAL A 420 -15.84 -4.87 -7.47
C VAL A 420 -15.64 -4.38 -8.91
N LEU A 421 -14.42 -4.50 -9.46
CA LEU A 421 -14.13 -4.14 -10.85
C LEU A 421 -14.81 -5.09 -11.84
N GLU A 422 -14.79 -6.40 -11.58
CA GLU A 422 -15.50 -7.40 -12.39
C GLU A 422 -17.02 -7.14 -12.39
N MET A 423 -17.59 -6.80 -11.23
CA MET A 423 -18.99 -6.42 -11.10
C MET A 423 -19.31 -5.11 -11.82
N ALA A 424 -18.42 -4.12 -11.75
CA ALA A 424 -18.59 -2.87 -12.47
C ALA A 424 -18.51 -3.05 -14.00
N ASP A 425 -17.63 -3.94 -14.48
CA ASP A 425 -17.55 -4.31 -15.90
C ASP A 425 -18.82 -5.04 -16.37
N GLY A 426 -19.36 -5.95 -15.56
CA GLY A 426 -20.65 -6.59 -15.82
C GLY A 426 -21.79 -5.57 -15.91
N PHE A 427 -21.88 -4.69 -14.92
CA PHE A 427 -22.84 -3.59 -14.89
C PHE A 427 -22.73 -2.66 -16.10
N ALA A 428 -21.51 -2.22 -16.44
CA ALA A 428 -21.27 -1.35 -17.60
C ALA A 428 -21.67 -2.02 -18.93
N THR A 429 -21.42 -3.33 -19.05
CA THR A 429 -21.82 -4.12 -20.22
C THR A 429 -23.33 -4.18 -20.37
N GLU A 430 -24.05 -4.53 -19.31
CA GLU A 430 -25.52 -4.59 -19.29
C GLU A 430 -26.16 -3.22 -19.60
N PHE A 431 -25.57 -2.16 -19.04
CA PHE A 431 -26.01 -0.80 -19.29
C PHE A 431 -25.88 -0.43 -20.79
N LEU A 432 -24.73 -0.70 -21.41
CA LEU A 432 -24.50 -0.44 -22.83
C LEU A 432 -25.45 -1.26 -23.72
N GLU A 433 -25.76 -2.51 -23.35
CA GLU A 433 -26.72 -3.34 -24.07
C GLU A 433 -28.14 -2.77 -24.01
N THR A 434 -28.57 -2.29 -22.84
CA THR A 434 -29.86 -1.61 -22.70
C THR A 434 -29.92 -0.39 -23.61
N LEU A 435 -28.88 0.46 -23.60
CA LEU A 435 -28.85 1.66 -24.42
C LEU A 435 -29.00 1.33 -25.91
N ARG A 436 -28.31 0.29 -26.39
CA ARG A 436 -28.42 -0.18 -27.79
C ARG A 436 -29.84 -0.65 -28.13
N GLN A 437 -30.52 -1.33 -27.21
CA GLN A 437 -31.90 -1.81 -27.42
C GLN A 437 -32.94 -0.68 -27.39
N SER A 438 -32.64 0.44 -26.73
CA SER A 438 -33.54 1.59 -26.59
C SER A 438 -33.47 2.61 -27.73
N GLN A 439 -32.49 2.52 -28.61
CA GLN A 439 -32.39 3.42 -29.77
C GLN A 439 -33.36 2.94 -30.86
N PRO A 440 -34.33 3.77 -31.32
CA PRO A 440 -35.16 3.43 -32.45
C PRO A 440 -34.29 3.28 -33.71
N GLU A 441 -34.56 2.23 -34.50
CA GLU A 441 -33.86 1.92 -35.76
C GLU A 441 -33.78 3.11 -36.73
#